data_AF-A0A6J1W231-F1
#
_entry.id   AF-A0A6J1W231-F1
#
_cell.length_a   1.000
_cell.length_b   1.000
_cell.length_c   1.000
_cell.angle_alpha   90.00
_cell.angle_beta   90.00
_cell.angle_gamma   90.00
#
_symmetry.space_group_name_H-M   'P 1'
#
loop_
_entity.id
_entity.type
_entity.pdbx_description
1 polymer ?
#
loop_
_entity_poly.entity_id
_entity_poly.type
_entity_poly.pdbx_seq_one_letter_code
_entity_poly.pdbx_strand_id
1 'polypeptide(L)'
;LVVDSHFWGNPPSRLLFVQYEKENTSYDVETLQDEEGELLEFPATAELLSKKTLNASTEELLATLQGQIESLTQKNKKLMEKIQVLEKDEKEQSEADTSGDFIPVILYDSLRSEFEKLKGQQLEAQELLKSLESNGTDGSPRKLISAEAYEQLKDDYEKQIAALKEALEKISLPDDQIGENRAMERKAESEPEGKSKFNPVTREQMEQLMNELNETQEKYQAALAEVKILEDQIELGILSMEEKEMEESSRIELETVKATLHQTREELKERDRKMKDLEGLLRVQEEREAQNCSVEAYEEVKATLGASLDAMSREKEALLKRCTSVETELRELRASLEEERHKVLEGRSSVSQALQEEATKLREQLKAVTKQHEEVKAHVEELREGREKLEEELQGTKERLASQFVPRVDHEDVVEKLKAALSEAEKKLLEMKEKYTSTQTELAELQKTTETYRRESVPLAEHARAKEALEGTLWELKAKTKQLEQELKAKAHEASHLQAQLDEARQGAVSAEAQEQLRATLQAEIEALKAKLSDLGSKHERTCTEVFQVQREALFMKSEKHAAEAQLAAAEKQLQSLRAESERLQELHSHIEDSAKLVKEKDKK
;
A
#
# COMPACT_ATOMS: atom_id res chain seq x y z
N LEU A 1 -50.79 -84.66 11.80
CA LEU A 1 -52.00 -83.95 12.27
C LEU A 1 -51.80 -82.48 11.86
N VAL A 2 -52.13 -82.13 10.60
CA VAL A 2 -53.40 -81.50 10.15
C VAL A 2 -53.54 -80.10 10.77
N VAL A 3 -53.11 -79.00 10.10
CA VAL A 3 -53.86 -78.05 9.21
C VAL A 3 -54.73 -77.09 10.07
N ASP A 4 -54.57 -75.76 10.08
CA ASP A 4 -54.86 -74.69 9.08
C ASP A 4 -54.15 -73.36 9.48
N SER A 5 -53.51 -72.54 8.63
CA SER A 5 -53.95 -71.63 7.54
C SER A 5 -54.32 -70.18 7.95
N HIS A 6 -53.43 -69.24 7.60
CA HIS A 6 -53.63 -67.87 7.06
C HIS A 6 -54.09 -66.78 8.07
N PHE A 7 -53.64 -65.50 8.06
CA PHE A 7 -53.12 -64.62 7.01
C PHE A 7 -52.46 -63.36 7.65
N TRP A 8 -51.41 -62.84 7.00
CA TRP A 8 -50.86 -61.46 7.01
C TRP A 8 -50.06 -60.87 8.19
N GLY A 9 -48.85 -60.41 7.83
CA GLY A 9 -48.35 -59.07 8.22
C GLY A 9 -47.27 -59.03 9.30
N ASN A 10 -46.01 -59.22 8.90
CA ASN A 10 -44.79 -59.02 9.69
C ASN A 10 -44.41 -57.51 9.81
N PRO A 11 -43.38 -57.09 10.59
CA PRO A 11 -43.46 -56.04 11.60
C PRO A 11 -42.49 -54.85 11.30
N PRO A 12 -41.64 -54.33 12.22
CA PRO A 12 -41.91 -53.18 13.08
C PRO A 12 -40.97 -51.97 12.85
N SER A 13 -41.34 -50.85 13.47
CA SER A 13 -40.46 -49.80 14.04
C SER A 13 -39.48 -49.05 13.12
N ARG A 14 -39.86 -47.79 12.87
CA ARG A 14 -39.12 -46.71 12.21
C ARG A 14 -37.80 -46.36 12.89
N LEU A 15 -36.70 -46.49 12.16
CA LEU A 15 -35.53 -45.59 12.18
C LEU A 15 -34.79 -45.86 10.85
N LEU A 16 -34.79 -44.93 9.89
CA LEU A 16 -33.89 -45.02 8.73
C LEU A 16 -33.66 -43.64 8.08
N PHE A 17 -32.36 -43.35 7.96
CA PHE A 17 -31.67 -42.49 7.02
C PHE A 17 -32.46 -42.14 5.74
N VAL A 18 -32.49 -40.85 5.41
CA VAL A 18 -32.86 -40.38 4.07
C VAL A 18 -31.66 -40.59 3.15
N GLN A 19 -31.65 -41.70 2.42
CA GLN A 19 -30.85 -41.85 1.22
C GLN A 19 -31.54 -41.09 0.08
N TYR A 20 -30.87 -40.09 -0.48
CA TYR A 20 -31.25 -39.47 -1.74
C TYR A 20 -30.97 -40.49 -2.87
N GLU A 21 -32.02 -41.13 -3.38
CA GLU A 21 -31.97 -41.84 -4.65
C GLU A 21 -31.87 -40.80 -5.78
N LYS A 22 -30.68 -40.73 -6.39
CA LYS A 22 -30.46 -40.19 -7.73
C LYS A 22 -31.08 -41.18 -8.72
N GLU A 23 -32.32 -40.94 -9.14
CA GLU A 23 -32.82 -41.51 -10.39
C GLU A 23 -32.08 -40.82 -11.55
N ASN A 24 -31.12 -41.53 -12.12
CA ASN A 24 -30.46 -41.17 -13.37
C ASN A 24 -31.47 -41.29 -14.53
N THR A 25 -32.07 -40.18 -14.95
CA THR A 25 -32.53 -40.02 -16.34
C THR A 25 -31.36 -39.49 -17.17
N SER A 26 -30.52 -40.43 -17.61
CA SER A 26 -29.57 -40.25 -18.71
C SER A 26 -30.35 -39.94 -19.98
N TYR A 27 -30.50 -38.67 -20.33
CA TYR A 27 -30.77 -38.27 -21.70
C TYR A 27 -29.44 -37.94 -22.35
N ASP A 28 -29.00 -38.81 -23.26
CA ASP A 28 -27.90 -38.55 -24.18
C ASP A 28 -28.25 -37.32 -25.03
N VAL A 29 -27.55 -36.22 -24.83
CA VAL A 29 -27.66 -35.01 -25.66
C VAL A 29 -26.37 -34.87 -26.49
N GLU A 30 -26.03 -35.92 -27.25
CA GLU A 30 -24.89 -35.92 -28.19
C GLU A 30 -25.32 -36.12 -29.65
N THR A 31 -26.61 -35.98 -30.00
CA THR A 31 -27.06 -36.17 -31.40
C THR A 31 -28.00 -35.08 -31.94
N LEU A 32 -27.92 -33.83 -31.48
CA LEU A 32 -28.63 -32.71 -32.13
C LEU A 32 -27.74 -31.48 -32.30
N GLN A 33 -26.53 -31.69 -32.83
CA GLN A 33 -25.62 -30.61 -33.23
C GLN A 33 -25.36 -30.56 -34.73
N ASP A 34 -26.21 -31.18 -35.55
CA ASP A 34 -26.16 -31.11 -37.02
C ASP A 34 -27.56 -30.81 -37.61
N GLU A 35 -28.17 -29.69 -37.23
CA GLU A 35 -29.18 -29.02 -38.06
C GLU A 35 -28.91 -27.49 -38.06
N GLU A 36 -27.70 -27.11 -38.48
CA GLU A 36 -27.55 -25.86 -39.19
C GLU A 36 -28.24 -26.00 -40.55
N GLY A 37 -29.38 -25.33 -40.72
CA GLY A 37 -29.92 -25.04 -42.05
C GLY A 37 -31.33 -25.54 -42.33
N GLU A 38 -32.35 -24.92 -41.72
CA GLU A 38 -33.60 -24.66 -42.43
C GLU A 38 -34.26 -23.41 -41.86
N LEU A 39 -33.84 -22.28 -42.42
CA LEU A 39 -34.54 -21.01 -42.32
C LEU A 39 -35.87 -21.22 -43.05
N LEU A 40 -36.92 -21.63 -42.33
CA LEU A 40 -38.30 -21.68 -42.83
C LEU A 40 -38.77 -20.23 -43.09
N GLU A 41 -38.32 -19.71 -44.22
CA GLU A 41 -38.75 -18.46 -44.81
C GLU A 41 -40.16 -18.67 -45.35
N PHE A 42 -41.16 -18.44 -44.51
CA PHE A 42 -42.55 -18.38 -44.96
C PHE A 42 -42.68 -17.23 -45.97
N PRO A 43 -43.04 -17.47 -47.25
CA PRO A 43 -43.12 -16.41 -48.26
C PRO A 43 -44.26 -15.41 -47.98
N ALA A 44 -45.15 -15.73 -47.04
CA ALA A 44 -46.36 -14.97 -46.75
C ALA A 44 -46.15 -13.80 -45.77
N THR A 45 -45.06 -13.77 -44.99
CA THR A 45 -44.84 -12.70 -44.00
C THR A 45 -44.03 -11.52 -44.56
N ALA A 46 -43.19 -11.75 -45.57
CA ALA A 46 -42.43 -10.68 -46.22
C ALA A 46 -43.31 -9.77 -47.11
N GLU A 47 -44.40 -10.32 -47.68
CA GLU A 47 -45.22 -9.60 -48.66
C GLU A 47 -46.29 -8.67 -48.04
N LEU A 48 -46.54 -8.78 -46.73
CA LEU A 48 -47.48 -7.91 -45.99
C LEU A 48 -46.82 -6.69 -45.32
N LEU A 49 -45.50 -6.68 -45.16
CA LEU A 49 -44.76 -5.51 -44.65
C LEU A 49 -44.34 -4.54 -45.78
N SER A 50 -44.36 -4.99 -47.04
CA SER A 50 -43.95 -4.20 -48.20
C SER A 50 -44.99 -3.17 -48.67
N LYS A 51 -46.28 -3.31 -48.28
CA LYS A 51 -47.39 -2.52 -48.88
C LYS A 51 -48.12 -1.56 -47.94
N LYS A 52 -47.61 -1.31 -46.74
CA LYS A 52 -48.15 -0.27 -45.86
C LYS A 52 -46.96 0.55 -45.39
N THR A 53 -46.82 1.76 -45.94
CA THR A 53 -45.91 2.79 -45.45
C THR A 53 -46.07 2.88 -43.94
N LEU A 54 -45.15 2.24 -43.20
CA LEU A 54 -45.04 2.36 -41.77
C LEU A 54 -44.68 3.82 -41.51
N ASN A 55 -45.38 4.47 -40.58
CA ASN A 55 -45.06 5.85 -40.24
C ASN A 55 -43.61 5.88 -39.74
N ALA A 56 -42.83 6.91 -40.11
CA ALA A 56 -41.42 7.03 -39.71
C ALA A 56 -41.21 6.81 -38.19
N SER A 57 -42.18 7.23 -37.37
CA SER A 57 -42.19 6.99 -35.92
C SER A 57 -42.30 5.50 -35.51
N THR A 58 -43.01 4.68 -36.26
CA THR A 58 -43.08 3.22 -36.00
C THR A 58 -41.84 2.50 -36.48
N GLU A 59 -41.19 2.98 -37.54
CA GLU A 59 -39.91 2.44 -38.02
C GLU A 59 -38.77 2.77 -37.04
N GLU A 60 -38.72 4.00 -36.49
CA GLU A 60 -37.78 4.38 -35.44
C GLU A 60 -37.97 3.56 -34.14
N LEU A 61 -39.23 3.29 -33.75
CA LEU A 61 -39.51 2.44 -32.59
C LEU A 61 -39.06 0.99 -32.83
N LEU A 62 -39.29 0.45 -34.03
CA LEU A 62 -38.82 -0.89 -34.37
C LEU A 62 -37.29 -0.96 -34.40
N ALA A 63 -36.61 0.04 -34.95
CA ALA A 63 -35.15 0.11 -34.95
C ALA A 63 -34.56 0.20 -33.53
N THR A 64 -35.19 0.98 -32.65
CA THR A 64 -34.76 1.08 -31.24
C THR A 64 -35.00 -0.22 -30.47
N LEU A 65 -36.15 -0.88 -30.67
CA LEU A 65 -36.41 -2.19 -30.08
C LEU A 65 -35.46 -3.27 -30.62
N GLN A 66 -35.16 -3.27 -31.92
CA GLN A 66 -34.15 -4.15 -32.53
C GLN A 66 -32.77 -3.92 -31.91
N GLY A 67 -32.34 -2.67 -31.78
CA GLY A 67 -31.07 -2.34 -31.11
C GLY A 67 -31.03 -2.75 -29.63
N GLN A 68 -32.17 -2.68 -28.92
CA GLN A 68 -32.29 -3.19 -27.55
C GLN A 68 -32.18 -4.71 -27.50
N ILE A 69 -32.83 -5.43 -28.42
CA ILE A 69 -32.74 -6.89 -28.53
C ILE A 69 -31.30 -7.30 -28.83
N GLU A 70 -30.62 -6.64 -29.77
CA GLU A 70 -29.21 -6.90 -30.09
C GLU A 70 -28.30 -6.65 -28.87
N SER A 71 -28.51 -5.53 -28.15
CA SER A 71 -27.76 -5.21 -26.94
C SER A 71 -27.95 -6.26 -25.84
N LEU A 72 -29.19 -6.68 -25.60
CA LEU A 72 -29.51 -7.73 -24.62
C LEU A 72 -28.93 -9.08 -25.05
N THR A 73 -28.98 -9.41 -26.33
CA THR A 73 -28.39 -10.62 -26.90
C THR A 73 -26.87 -10.65 -26.68
N GLN A 74 -26.19 -9.53 -26.92
CA GLN A 74 -24.76 -9.40 -26.68
C GLN A 74 -24.41 -9.50 -25.18
N LYS A 75 -25.22 -8.91 -24.30
CA LYS A 75 -25.05 -9.03 -22.84
C LYS A 75 -25.24 -10.47 -22.36
N ASN A 76 -26.28 -11.16 -22.85
CA ASN A 76 -26.50 -12.57 -22.52
C ASN A 76 -25.34 -13.44 -22.99
N LYS A 77 -24.80 -13.19 -24.20
CA LYS A 77 -23.59 -13.88 -24.68
C LYS A 77 -22.40 -13.69 -23.72
N LYS A 78 -22.13 -12.45 -23.29
CA LYS A 78 -21.04 -12.16 -22.33
C LYS A 78 -21.28 -12.81 -20.97
N LEU A 79 -22.52 -12.88 -20.51
CA LEU A 79 -22.87 -13.57 -19.26
C LEU A 79 -22.61 -15.07 -19.37
N MET A 80 -22.97 -15.70 -20.49
CA MET A 80 -22.67 -17.11 -20.76
C MET A 80 -21.16 -17.38 -20.78
N GLU A 81 -20.37 -16.54 -21.46
CA GLU A 81 -18.90 -16.63 -21.44
C GLU A 81 -18.35 -16.52 -20.02
N LYS A 82 -18.90 -15.62 -19.19
CA LYS A 82 -18.49 -15.46 -17.79
C LYS A 82 -18.84 -16.67 -16.92
N ILE A 83 -20.05 -17.23 -17.09
CA ILE A 83 -20.45 -18.45 -16.38
C ILE A 83 -19.50 -19.60 -16.74
N GLN A 84 -19.17 -19.76 -18.02
CA GLN A 84 -18.28 -20.81 -18.48
C GLN A 84 -16.85 -20.69 -17.92
N VAL A 85 -16.36 -19.47 -17.71
CA VAL A 85 -15.07 -19.24 -17.03
C VAL A 85 -15.18 -19.63 -15.56
N LEU A 86 -16.23 -19.20 -14.87
CA LEU A 86 -16.43 -19.54 -13.46
C LEU A 86 -16.57 -21.05 -13.22
N GLU A 87 -17.26 -21.77 -14.12
CA GLU A 87 -17.38 -23.22 -14.05
C GLU A 87 -16.02 -23.92 -14.22
N LYS A 88 -15.14 -23.39 -15.08
CA LYS A 88 -13.77 -23.91 -15.23
C LYS A 88 -12.94 -23.64 -13.98
N ASP A 89 -13.00 -22.42 -13.45
CA ASP A 89 -12.27 -22.03 -12.24
C ASP A 89 -12.70 -22.88 -11.02
N GLU A 90 -14.01 -23.14 -10.87
CA GLU A 90 -14.56 -24.01 -9.82
C GLU A 90 -14.11 -25.47 -9.99
N LYS A 91 -14.03 -25.94 -11.24
CA LYS A 91 -13.54 -27.29 -11.53
C LYS A 91 -12.05 -27.45 -11.25
N GLU A 92 -11.23 -26.46 -11.58
CA GLU A 92 -9.80 -26.45 -11.28
C GLU A 92 -9.53 -26.38 -9.77
N GLN A 93 -10.34 -25.60 -9.03
CA GLN A 93 -10.26 -25.54 -7.55
C GLN A 93 -10.64 -26.87 -6.91
N SER A 94 -11.74 -27.48 -7.34
CA SER A 94 -12.18 -28.77 -6.79
C SER A 94 -11.24 -29.92 -7.12
N GLU A 95 -10.55 -29.92 -8.27
CA GLU A 95 -9.50 -30.89 -8.58
C GLU A 95 -8.26 -30.71 -7.68
N ALA A 96 -7.86 -29.48 -7.36
CA ALA A 96 -6.75 -29.21 -6.44
C ALA A 96 -7.05 -29.69 -5.00
N ASP A 97 -8.28 -29.49 -4.52
CA ASP A 97 -8.69 -29.81 -3.15
C ASP A 97 -8.80 -31.33 -2.88
N THR A 98 -9.05 -32.16 -3.90
CA THR A 98 -9.08 -33.63 -3.73
C THR A 98 -7.73 -34.28 -3.41
N SER A 99 -6.63 -33.56 -3.62
CA SER A 99 -5.27 -34.04 -3.33
C SER A 99 -4.73 -33.62 -1.95
N GLY A 100 -5.43 -32.73 -1.24
CA GLY A 100 -4.99 -32.12 0.02
C GLY A 100 -5.48 -32.80 1.32
N ASP A 101 -6.49 -33.67 1.24
CA ASP A 101 -7.22 -34.16 2.43
C ASP A 101 -6.78 -35.53 2.98
N PHE A 102 -5.68 -36.12 2.49
CA PHE A 102 -5.14 -37.36 3.05
C PHE A 102 -3.91 -37.09 3.91
N ILE A 103 -4.11 -36.89 5.22
CA ILE A 103 -3.01 -36.89 6.20
C ILE A 103 -2.48 -38.33 6.31
N PRO A 104 -1.23 -38.62 5.90
CA PRO A 104 -0.67 -39.95 6.05
C PRO A 104 -0.74 -40.39 7.52
N VAL A 105 -1.27 -41.59 7.78
CA VAL A 105 -1.45 -42.15 9.14
C VAL A 105 -0.17 -42.07 9.98
N ILE A 106 1.00 -42.12 9.34
CA ILE A 106 2.31 -41.99 9.98
C ILE A 106 2.52 -40.60 10.62
N LEU A 107 2.02 -39.52 10.01
CA LEU A 107 2.09 -38.17 10.59
C LEU A 107 1.09 -38.02 11.74
N TYR A 108 -0.06 -38.67 11.66
CA TYR A 108 -1.04 -38.70 12.75
C TYR A 108 -0.49 -39.46 13.96
N ASP A 109 0.12 -40.62 13.75
CA ASP A 109 0.75 -41.41 14.81
C ASP A 109 1.93 -40.66 15.44
N SER A 110 2.72 -39.95 14.64
CA SER A 110 3.79 -39.08 15.12
C SER A 110 3.24 -37.95 16.01
N LEU A 111 2.23 -37.22 15.54
CA LEU A 111 1.61 -36.12 16.28
C LEU A 111 0.94 -36.60 17.57
N ARG A 112 0.31 -37.78 17.52
CA ARG A 112 -0.28 -38.43 18.69
C ARG A 112 0.77 -38.81 19.73
N SER A 113 1.92 -39.32 19.29
CA SER A 113 3.03 -39.65 20.19
C SER A 113 3.65 -38.41 20.85
N GLU A 114 3.79 -37.31 20.10
CA GLU A 114 4.26 -36.04 20.66
C GLU A 114 3.26 -35.44 21.64
N PHE A 115 1.97 -35.54 21.33
CA PHE A 115 0.90 -35.11 22.22
C PHE A 115 0.88 -35.91 23.54
N GLU A 116 1.04 -37.23 23.48
CA GLU A 116 1.15 -38.07 24.68
C GLU A 116 2.40 -37.73 25.50
N LYS A 117 3.53 -37.42 24.83
CA LYS A 117 4.77 -36.97 25.48
C LYS A 117 4.61 -35.62 26.18
N LEU A 118 3.97 -34.65 25.54
CA LEU A 118 3.64 -33.33 26.10
C LEU A 118 2.70 -33.45 27.30
N LYS A 119 1.70 -34.34 27.22
CA LYS A 119 0.79 -34.62 28.34
C LYS A 119 1.53 -35.24 29.54
N GLY A 120 2.50 -36.12 29.28
CA GLY A 120 3.41 -36.64 30.30
C GLY A 120 4.23 -35.54 30.96
N GLN A 121 4.84 -34.65 30.16
CA GLN A 121 5.60 -33.50 30.66
C GLN A 121 4.75 -32.52 31.47
N GLN A 122 3.48 -32.31 31.08
CA GLN A 122 2.56 -31.46 31.83
C GLN A 122 2.22 -32.06 33.19
N LEU A 123 1.99 -33.38 33.27
CA LEU A 123 1.76 -34.07 34.53
C LEU A 123 2.99 -34.04 35.43
N GLU A 124 4.18 -34.27 34.87
CA GLU A 124 5.44 -34.20 35.60
C GLU A 124 5.72 -32.78 36.11
N ALA A 125 5.50 -31.76 35.29
CA ALA A 125 5.61 -30.36 35.71
C ALA A 125 4.58 -30.00 36.80
N GLN A 126 3.36 -30.56 36.72
CA GLN A 126 2.33 -30.34 37.73
C GLN A 126 2.64 -31.07 39.04
N GLU A 127 3.25 -32.25 38.99
CA GLU A 127 3.77 -32.95 40.17
C GLU A 127 4.97 -32.22 40.77
N LEU A 128 5.87 -31.68 39.94
CA LEU A 128 6.97 -30.82 40.40
C LEU A 128 6.43 -29.56 41.08
N LEU A 129 5.42 -28.89 40.52
CA LEU A 129 4.77 -27.74 41.15
C LEU A 129 4.10 -28.11 42.48
N LYS A 130 3.38 -29.23 42.54
CA LYS A 130 2.81 -29.73 43.81
C LYS A 130 3.88 -30.12 44.83
N SER A 131 5.02 -30.65 44.38
CA SER A 131 6.17 -30.96 45.24
C SER A 131 6.89 -29.70 45.74
N LEU A 132 6.84 -28.62 44.97
CA LEU A 132 7.40 -27.31 45.33
C LEU A 132 6.46 -26.56 46.29
N GLU A 133 5.15 -26.68 46.08
CA GLU A 133 4.11 -26.13 46.97
C GLU A 133 4.06 -26.87 48.32
N SER A 134 4.36 -28.18 48.35
CA SER A 134 4.41 -28.97 49.59
C SER A 134 5.73 -28.85 50.36
N ASN A 135 6.80 -28.29 49.76
CA ASN A 135 8.11 -28.10 50.40
C ASN A 135 8.46 -26.62 50.67
N GLY A 136 7.46 -25.73 50.76
CA GLY A 136 7.65 -24.27 50.84
C GLY A 136 7.40 -23.61 52.20
N THR A 137 7.82 -24.19 53.33
CA THR A 137 8.17 -23.37 54.51
C THR A 137 9.69 -23.29 54.57
N ASP A 138 10.27 -22.24 53.99
CA ASP A 138 11.42 -21.44 54.47
C ASP A 138 11.98 -20.59 53.29
N GLY A 139 12.67 -19.49 53.62
CA GLY A 139 12.79 -18.28 52.81
C GLY A 139 13.67 -18.25 51.54
N SER A 140 13.21 -17.41 50.58
CA SER A 140 13.97 -16.55 49.64
C SER A 140 14.57 -17.17 48.33
N PRO A 141 14.81 -16.38 47.25
CA PRO A 141 13.81 -15.90 46.28
C PRO A 141 14.26 -16.10 44.80
N ARG A 142 13.36 -15.91 43.81
CA ARG A 142 13.75 -15.65 42.40
C ARG A 142 13.31 -14.25 41.94
N LYS A 143 14.25 -13.57 41.30
CA LYS A 143 14.46 -12.13 41.15
C LYS A 143 13.66 -11.54 39.99
N LEU A 144 12.59 -10.80 40.28
CA LEU A 144 12.06 -9.73 39.42
C LEU A 144 12.75 -8.43 39.85
N ILE A 145 13.28 -7.67 38.89
CA ILE A 145 13.97 -6.40 39.14
C ILE A 145 12.95 -5.40 39.71
N SER A 146 13.27 -4.74 40.84
CA SER A 146 12.38 -3.78 41.48
C SER A 146 12.24 -2.52 40.63
N ALA A 147 11.05 -1.91 40.65
CA ALA A 147 10.73 -0.68 39.90
C ALA A 147 11.69 0.49 40.21
N GLU A 148 12.27 0.51 41.41
CA GLU A 148 13.28 1.49 41.83
C GLU A 148 14.57 1.42 41.00
N ALA A 149 14.99 0.23 40.55
CA ALA A 149 16.18 0.08 39.72
C ALA A 149 15.96 0.60 38.28
N TYR A 150 14.70 0.66 37.82
CA TYR A 150 14.34 1.17 36.50
C TYR A 150 14.29 2.71 36.49
N GLU A 151 13.76 3.31 37.55
CA GLU A 151 13.80 4.76 37.76
C GLU A 151 15.24 5.28 37.84
N GLN A 152 16.11 4.61 38.59
CA GLN A 152 17.52 4.99 38.69
C GLN A 152 18.24 4.98 37.32
N LEU A 153 17.95 3.98 36.50
CA LEU A 153 18.54 3.88 35.17
C LEU A 153 18.05 5.00 34.24
N LYS A 154 16.78 5.39 34.36
CA LYS A 154 16.19 6.49 33.59
C LYS A 154 16.82 7.83 33.97
N ASP A 155 16.99 8.10 35.26
CA ASP A 155 17.60 9.33 35.76
C ASP A 155 19.06 9.49 35.31
N ASP A 156 19.80 8.39 35.22
CA ASP A 156 21.20 8.41 34.76
C ASP A 156 21.32 8.72 33.27
N TYR A 157 20.37 8.27 32.44
CA TYR A 157 20.31 8.65 31.02
C TYR A 157 19.90 10.11 30.83
N GLU A 158 18.97 10.63 31.64
CA GLU A 158 18.59 12.04 31.58
C GLU A 158 19.76 12.98 31.93
N LYS A 159 20.58 12.61 32.91
CA LYS A 159 21.83 13.34 33.25
C LYS A 159 22.85 13.31 32.12
N GLN A 160 23.04 12.17 31.44
CA GLN A 160 23.96 12.07 30.29
C GLN A 160 23.51 12.96 29.13
N ILE A 161 22.20 13.02 28.85
CA ILE A 161 21.65 13.88 27.79
C ILE A 161 21.89 15.36 28.11
N ALA A 162 21.74 15.77 29.37
CA ALA A 162 22.01 17.15 29.80
C ALA A 162 23.50 17.51 29.65
N ALA A 163 24.42 16.63 30.05
CA ALA A 163 25.86 16.86 29.94
C ALA A 163 26.33 16.99 28.48
N LEU A 164 25.76 16.20 27.57
CA LEU A 164 26.07 16.27 26.13
C LEU A 164 25.56 17.57 25.50
N LYS A 165 24.41 18.08 25.94
CA LYS A 165 23.89 19.37 25.48
C LYS A 165 24.78 20.54 25.91
N GLU A 166 25.24 20.54 27.16
CA GLU A 166 26.15 21.56 27.68
C GLU A 166 27.53 21.54 26.97
N ALA A 167 28.03 20.35 26.63
CA ALA A 167 29.26 20.21 25.86
C ALA A 167 29.14 20.78 24.43
N LEU A 168 27.96 20.65 23.81
CA LEU A 168 27.67 21.20 22.48
C LEU A 168 27.55 22.72 22.49
N GLU A 169 27.00 23.28 23.56
CA GLU A 169 26.91 24.74 23.77
C GLU A 169 28.29 25.36 24.02
N LYS A 170 29.19 24.65 24.73
CA LYS A 170 30.59 25.08 24.94
C LYS A 170 31.48 25.06 23.70
N ILE A 171 31.09 24.30 22.65
CA ILE A 171 31.82 24.29 21.37
C ILE A 171 31.33 25.44 20.46
N SER A 172 30.26 26.15 20.82
CA SER A 172 29.54 27.05 19.91
C SER A 172 29.70 28.56 20.19
N LEU A 173 30.88 29.07 20.61
CA LEU A 173 31.44 30.47 20.47
C LEU A 173 32.59 30.72 21.49
N PRO A 174 33.62 31.57 21.26
CA PRO A 174 33.65 32.80 20.42
C PRO A 174 34.86 32.97 19.45
N ASP A 175 34.64 33.67 18.33
CA ASP A 175 35.70 34.22 17.47
C ASP A 175 35.47 35.74 17.34
N ASP A 176 36.08 36.50 18.25
CA ASP A 176 36.18 37.96 18.26
C ASP A 176 37.51 38.34 18.90
N GLN A 177 38.61 38.33 18.13
CA GLN A 177 39.74 39.26 18.29
C GLN A 177 40.73 39.12 17.12
N ILE A 178 40.71 40.06 16.17
CA ILE A 178 41.87 40.83 15.68
C ILE A 178 41.26 41.98 14.87
N GLY A 179 41.16 43.13 15.53
CA GLY A 179 41.05 44.41 14.87
C GLY A 179 42.43 44.94 14.48
N GLU A 180 42.39 45.99 13.67
CA GLU A 180 43.47 46.98 13.44
C GLU A 180 44.52 46.66 12.38
N ASN A 181 44.20 46.98 11.12
CA ASN A 181 44.79 48.13 10.41
C ASN A 181 44.50 48.07 8.90
N ARG A 182 43.50 48.84 8.45
CA ARG A 182 43.48 49.41 7.10
C ARG A 182 43.19 50.90 7.21
N ALA A 183 44.22 51.71 7.04
CA ALA A 183 44.08 53.06 6.55
C ALA A 183 45.33 53.48 5.77
N MET A 184 45.06 53.94 4.54
CA MET A 184 45.86 54.83 3.70
C MET A 184 46.95 54.27 2.79
N GLU A 185 46.56 54.29 1.51
CA GLU A 185 47.24 55.00 0.41
C GLU A 185 48.15 54.24 -0.56
N ARG A 186 47.61 54.15 -1.79
CA ARG A 186 48.25 54.56 -3.05
C ARG A 186 49.23 53.58 -3.73
N LYS A 187 48.76 53.10 -4.88
CA LYS A 187 49.32 53.23 -6.25
C LYS A 187 49.85 51.96 -6.93
N ALA A 188 49.47 51.91 -8.21
CA ALA A 188 50.04 51.20 -9.36
C ALA A 188 49.93 49.66 -9.31
N GLU A 189 49.20 49.03 -10.25
CA GLU A 189 49.72 48.58 -11.57
C GLU A 189 51.01 47.76 -11.38
N SER A 190 51.20 46.53 -11.81
CA SER A 190 50.48 45.54 -12.61
C SER A 190 51.28 44.23 -12.43
N GLU A 191 50.79 43.11 -12.95
CA GLU A 191 51.38 41.75 -12.88
C GLU A 191 52.89 41.66 -13.23
N PRO A 192 53.59 40.54 -12.93
CA PRO A 192 53.55 39.42 -13.88
C PRO A 192 53.77 38.00 -13.29
N GLU A 193 53.32 37.04 -14.10
CA GLU A 193 53.58 35.61 -14.02
C GLU A 193 55.08 35.27 -13.91
N GLY A 194 55.35 34.23 -13.13
CA GLY A 194 56.60 33.50 -13.17
C GLY A 194 56.37 32.07 -13.63
N LYS A 195 57.24 31.59 -14.54
CA LYS A 195 58.22 30.50 -14.30
C LYS A 195 58.38 29.62 -15.54
N SER A 196 59.48 29.88 -16.26
CA SER A 196 60.23 28.82 -16.96
C SER A 196 61.22 28.16 -15.99
N LYS A 197 61.63 26.95 -16.37
CA LYS A 197 62.07 25.83 -15.54
C LYS A 197 63.43 26.02 -14.84
N PHE A 198 63.54 25.27 -13.74
CA PHE A 198 64.54 25.26 -12.67
C PHE A 198 65.93 24.73 -13.09
N ASN A 199 67.00 25.38 -12.58
CA ASN A 199 68.16 24.73 -11.99
C ASN A 199 68.88 25.72 -11.04
N PRO A 200 69.48 25.26 -9.93
CA PRO A 200 69.75 26.10 -8.76
C PRO A 200 71.07 26.84 -8.87
N VAL A 201 71.01 28.17 -8.70
CA VAL A 201 72.15 29.07 -8.61
C VAL A 201 72.54 29.25 -7.14
N THR A 202 73.84 29.12 -6.85
CA THR A 202 74.44 29.22 -5.51
C THR A 202 74.46 30.66 -4.98
N ARG A 203 74.47 30.79 -3.64
CA ARG A 203 74.41 32.05 -2.86
C ARG A 203 75.40 33.13 -3.33
N GLU A 204 76.56 32.74 -3.83
CA GLU A 204 77.61 33.66 -4.31
C GLU A 204 77.23 34.41 -5.60
N GLN A 205 76.41 33.82 -6.48
CA GLN A 205 75.94 34.48 -7.70
C GLN A 205 74.76 35.44 -7.42
N MET A 206 73.97 35.18 -6.38
CA MET A 206 72.98 36.16 -5.88
C MET A 206 73.67 37.38 -5.27
N GLU A 207 74.81 37.20 -4.60
CA GLU A 207 75.57 38.29 -3.99
C GLU A 207 76.26 39.17 -5.05
N GLN A 208 76.76 38.58 -6.15
CA GLN A 208 77.27 39.34 -7.30
C GLN A 208 76.19 40.18 -7.98
N LEU A 209 75.00 39.62 -8.23
CA LEU A 209 73.89 40.37 -8.84
C LEU A 209 73.36 41.48 -7.91
N MET A 210 73.39 41.28 -6.60
CA MET A 210 72.98 42.30 -5.63
C MET A 210 73.97 43.47 -5.60
N ASN A 211 75.27 43.20 -5.73
CA ASN A 211 76.29 44.25 -5.81
C ASN A 211 76.23 45.02 -7.13
N GLU A 212 76.01 44.35 -8.27
CA GLU A 212 75.82 45.01 -9.57
C GLU A 212 74.54 45.87 -9.61
N LEU A 213 73.46 45.42 -8.95
CA LEU A 213 72.24 46.20 -8.81
C LEU A 213 72.47 47.46 -7.94
N ASN A 214 73.22 47.35 -6.85
CA ASN A 214 73.57 48.50 -6.02
C ASN A 214 74.49 49.49 -6.77
N GLU A 215 75.50 49.02 -7.50
CA GLU A 215 76.38 49.90 -8.29
C GLU A 215 75.61 50.66 -9.38
N THR A 216 74.68 50.00 -10.06
CA THR A 216 73.86 50.65 -11.09
C THR A 216 72.88 51.64 -10.48
N GLN A 217 72.33 51.33 -9.30
CA GLN A 217 71.46 52.22 -8.55
C GLN A 217 72.19 53.47 -8.04
N GLU A 218 73.42 53.33 -7.53
CA GLU A 218 74.26 54.47 -7.11
C GLU A 218 74.63 55.37 -8.30
N LYS A 219 74.99 54.78 -9.44
CA LYS A 219 75.29 55.54 -10.67
C LYS A 219 74.06 56.31 -11.18
N TYR A 220 72.87 55.73 -11.06
CA TYR A 220 71.62 56.41 -11.43
C TYR A 220 71.30 57.58 -10.49
N GLN A 221 71.55 57.43 -9.19
CA GLN A 221 71.37 58.53 -8.22
C GLN A 221 72.38 59.67 -8.43
N ALA A 222 73.63 59.37 -8.79
CA ALA A 222 74.65 60.38 -9.10
C ALA A 222 74.28 61.20 -10.36
N ALA A 223 73.82 60.55 -11.43
CA ALA A 223 73.38 61.23 -12.65
C ALA A 223 72.18 62.16 -12.41
N LEU A 224 71.23 61.74 -11.56
CA LEU A 224 70.10 62.58 -11.16
C LEU A 224 70.53 63.82 -10.34
N ALA A 225 71.63 63.74 -9.58
CA ALA A 225 72.18 64.88 -8.87
C ALA A 225 72.87 65.88 -9.83
N GLU A 226 73.57 65.41 -10.86
CA GLU A 226 74.18 66.27 -11.88
C GLU A 226 73.14 67.00 -12.75
N VAL A 227 72.05 66.32 -13.13
CA VAL A 227 70.94 66.95 -13.87
C VAL A 227 70.32 68.08 -13.06
N LYS A 228 70.15 67.89 -11.73
CA LYS A 228 69.67 68.97 -10.85
C LYS A 228 70.62 70.17 -10.79
N ILE A 229 71.94 69.94 -10.75
CA ILE A 229 72.92 71.04 -10.76
C ILE A 229 72.87 71.81 -12.09
N LEU A 230 72.66 71.12 -13.21
CA LEU A 230 72.53 71.76 -14.52
C LEU A 230 71.19 72.49 -14.69
N GLU A 231 70.09 71.95 -14.17
CA GLU A 231 68.81 72.66 -14.08
C GLU A 231 68.96 73.95 -13.26
N ASP A 232 69.60 73.88 -12.09
CA ASP A 232 69.85 75.05 -11.24
C ASP A 232 70.77 76.09 -11.91
N GLN A 233 71.75 75.67 -12.73
CA GLN A 233 72.63 76.58 -13.49
C GLN A 233 71.94 77.28 -14.67
N ILE A 234 70.97 76.62 -15.30
CA ILE A 234 70.14 77.20 -16.38
C ILE A 234 69.12 78.16 -15.79
N GLU A 235 68.52 77.83 -14.63
CA GLU A 235 67.54 78.67 -13.95
C GLU A 235 68.15 79.95 -13.35
N LEU A 236 69.47 79.93 -13.04
CA LEU A 236 70.22 81.09 -12.51
C LEU A 236 70.87 82.00 -13.57
N GLY A 237 70.78 81.69 -14.87
CA GLY A 237 71.13 82.63 -15.95
C GLY A 237 72.59 83.13 -15.98
N ILE A 238 73.56 82.33 -15.54
CA ILE A 238 74.98 82.71 -15.42
C ILE A 238 75.76 82.58 -16.76
N LEU A 239 75.10 82.19 -17.87
CA LEU A 239 75.78 81.84 -19.14
C LEU A 239 75.28 82.59 -20.40
N SER A 240 75.48 83.91 -20.52
CA SER A 240 75.95 84.55 -21.78
C SER A 240 76.07 86.08 -21.67
N MET A 241 77.32 86.57 -21.77
CA MET A 241 77.76 87.97 -21.83
C MET A 241 78.92 88.02 -22.85
N GLU A 242 78.66 88.23 -24.15
CA GLU A 242 79.77 88.24 -25.14
C GLU A 242 79.60 89.06 -26.44
N GLU A 243 78.47 89.74 -26.72
CA GLU A 243 78.30 90.47 -28.00
C GLU A 243 78.61 91.98 -28.00
N LYS A 244 78.93 92.62 -26.87
CA LYS A 244 79.12 94.09 -26.78
C LYS A 244 80.56 94.62 -26.94
N GLU A 245 81.59 93.77 -26.94
CA GLU A 245 83.00 94.21 -26.94
C GLU A 245 83.69 94.19 -28.32
N MET A 246 83.07 93.60 -29.35
CA MET A 246 83.69 93.44 -30.69
C MET A 246 83.56 94.65 -31.63
N GLU A 247 82.65 95.61 -31.37
CA GLU A 247 82.40 96.73 -32.29
C GLU A 247 83.45 97.85 -32.23
N GLU A 248 84.11 98.07 -31.08
CA GLU A 248 85.05 99.20 -30.90
C GLU A 248 86.41 99.00 -31.59
N SER A 249 86.87 97.76 -31.82
CA SER A 249 88.17 97.49 -32.45
C SER A 249 88.21 97.80 -33.95
N SER A 250 87.07 97.72 -34.65
CA SER A 250 87.00 97.91 -36.11
C SER A 250 87.15 99.38 -36.55
N ARG A 251 86.88 100.34 -35.67
CA ARG A 251 86.85 101.77 -35.99
C ARG A 251 88.24 102.40 -36.12
N ILE A 252 89.23 101.85 -35.41
CA ILE A 252 90.60 102.38 -35.34
C ILE A 252 91.40 102.03 -36.61
N GLU A 253 91.20 100.83 -37.17
CA GLU A 253 91.92 100.39 -38.38
C GLU A 253 91.58 101.23 -39.61
N LEU A 254 90.33 101.69 -39.75
CA LEU A 254 89.85 102.48 -40.90
C LEU A 254 90.52 103.86 -41.02
N GLU A 255 90.92 104.46 -39.90
CA GLU A 255 91.52 105.80 -39.88
C GLU A 255 92.96 105.78 -40.42
N THR A 256 93.70 104.69 -40.20
CA THR A 256 95.09 104.53 -40.64
C THR A 256 95.25 104.45 -42.16
N VAL A 257 94.32 103.75 -42.84
CA VAL A 257 94.33 103.56 -44.30
C VAL A 257 94.05 104.85 -45.07
N LYS A 258 93.31 105.79 -44.47
CA LYS A 258 93.03 107.09 -45.11
C LYS A 258 94.27 107.98 -45.21
N ALA A 259 95.21 107.90 -44.26
CA ALA A 259 96.42 108.71 -44.27
C ALA A 259 97.38 108.32 -45.41
N THR A 260 97.53 107.02 -45.69
CA THR A 260 98.47 106.51 -46.71
C THR A 260 98.09 106.88 -48.15
N LEU A 261 96.78 107.02 -48.43
CA LEU A 261 96.28 107.38 -49.76
C LEU A 261 96.59 108.83 -50.17
N HIS A 262 96.74 109.73 -49.21
CA HIS A 262 96.94 111.14 -49.52
C HIS A 262 98.40 111.44 -49.96
N GLN A 263 99.35 110.63 -49.49
CA GLN A 263 100.78 110.80 -49.77
C GLN A 263 101.15 110.44 -51.22
N THR A 264 100.58 109.36 -51.76
CA THR A 264 100.87 108.89 -53.15
C THR A 264 100.36 109.87 -54.22
N ARG A 265 99.36 110.69 -53.88
CA ARG A 265 98.76 111.66 -54.81
C ARG A 265 99.69 112.83 -55.14
N GLU A 266 100.55 113.24 -54.21
CA GLU A 266 101.46 114.37 -54.45
C GLU A 266 102.65 113.99 -55.33
N GLU A 267 103.16 112.77 -55.22
CA GLU A 267 104.27 112.26 -56.04
C GLU A 267 103.92 112.24 -57.54
N LEU A 268 102.66 111.99 -57.90
CA LEU A 268 102.20 111.98 -59.28
C LEU A 268 102.32 113.36 -59.95
N LYS A 269 101.97 114.43 -59.22
CA LYS A 269 102.01 115.81 -59.75
C LYS A 269 103.42 116.28 -60.08
N GLU A 270 104.43 115.75 -59.40
CA GLU A 270 105.82 116.11 -59.66
C GLU A 270 106.33 115.49 -60.98
N ARG A 271 105.84 114.29 -61.35
CA ARG A 271 106.20 113.65 -62.62
C ARG A 271 105.65 114.41 -63.83
N ASP A 272 104.43 114.95 -63.73
CA ASP A 272 103.80 115.71 -64.82
C ASP A 272 104.55 116.99 -65.19
N ARG A 273 105.22 117.65 -64.24
CA ARG A 273 106.02 118.85 -64.53
C ARG A 273 107.24 118.52 -65.39
N LYS A 274 107.90 117.39 -65.15
CA LYS A 274 109.11 116.97 -65.89
C LYS A 274 108.81 116.63 -67.35
N MET A 275 107.60 116.14 -67.65
CA MET A 275 107.19 115.84 -69.02
C MET A 275 107.07 117.10 -69.89
N LYS A 276 106.60 118.21 -69.31
CA LYS A 276 106.41 119.47 -70.04
C LYS A 276 107.73 120.13 -70.47
N ASP A 277 108.79 119.99 -69.70
CA ASP A 277 110.09 120.58 -70.05
C ASP A 277 110.73 119.88 -71.27
N LEU A 278 110.54 118.55 -71.40
CA LEU A 278 111.05 117.79 -72.55
C LEU A 278 110.30 118.11 -73.86
N GLU A 279 109.02 118.46 -73.77
CA GLU A 279 108.18 118.87 -74.91
C GLU A 279 108.58 120.24 -75.51
N GLY A 280 109.28 121.10 -74.75
CA GLY A 280 109.79 122.38 -75.24
C GLY A 280 111.02 122.24 -76.14
N LEU A 281 111.89 121.27 -75.83
CA LEU A 281 113.15 121.07 -76.55
C LEU A 281 112.93 120.49 -77.96
N LEU A 282 111.95 119.61 -78.14
CA LEU A 282 111.61 119.02 -79.44
C LEU A 282 111.13 120.07 -80.47
N ARG A 283 110.36 121.06 -80.03
CA ARG A 283 109.84 122.12 -80.92
C ARG A 283 110.93 123.01 -81.53
N VAL A 284 112.00 123.28 -80.79
CA VAL A 284 113.12 124.11 -81.30
C VAL A 284 113.94 123.37 -82.36
N GLN A 285 113.93 122.04 -82.32
CA GLN A 285 114.64 121.21 -83.31
C GLN A 285 113.84 121.11 -84.62
N GLU A 286 112.51 121.01 -84.55
CA GLU A 286 111.63 120.96 -85.73
C GLU A 286 111.68 122.24 -86.58
N GLU A 287 111.86 123.42 -85.96
CA GLU A 287 111.94 124.69 -86.70
C GLU A 287 113.24 124.86 -87.52
N ARG A 288 114.31 124.11 -87.23
CA ARG A 288 115.59 124.20 -87.95
C ARG A 288 115.66 123.36 -89.22
N GLU A 289 114.79 122.38 -89.40
CA GLU A 289 114.90 121.39 -90.49
C GLU A 289 114.02 121.71 -91.72
N ALA A 290 113.23 122.80 -91.68
CA ALA A 290 112.28 123.15 -92.74
C ALA A 290 112.87 123.90 -93.97
N GLN A 291 114.20 123.96 -94.13
CA GLN A 291 114.82 124.73 -95.22
C GLN A 291 115.89 123.92 -95.96
N ASN A 292 115.45 122.92 -96.75
CA ASN A 292 116.00 122.51 -98.06
C ASN A 292 115.23 121.31 -98.68
N CYS A 293 115.14 121.33 -100.03
CA CYS A 293 114.84 120.22 -100.97
C CYS A 293 113.44 120.12 -101.62
N SER A 294 113.46 119.63 -102.87
CA SER A 294 112.60 119.95 -104.02
C SER A 294 111.44 118.98 -104.31
N VAL A 295 110.50 119.47 -105.14
CA VAL A 295 109.12 119.01 -105.40
C VAL A 295 108.95 117.56 -105.92
N GLU A 296 109.96 116.96 -106.54
CA GLU A 296 109.83 115.61 -107.14
C GLU A 296 109.78 114.47 -106.10
N ALA A 297 110.28 114.69 -104.88
CA ALA A 297 110.18 113.70 -103.80
C ALA A 297 108.78 113.66 -103.13
N TYR A 298 107.93 114.67 -103.35
CA TYR A 298 106.65 114.80 -102.64
C TYR A 298 105.53 113.93 -103.24
N GLU A 299 105.55 113.71 -104.57
CA GLU A 299 104.55 112.88 -105.25
C GLU A 299 104.78 111.37 -105.01
N GLU A 300 106.03 110.92 -104.85
CA GLU A 300 106.35 109.52 -104.56
C GLU A 300 105.94 109.12 -103.12
N VAL A 301 106.11 110.03 -102.14
CA VAL A 301 105.64 109.82 -100.77
C VAL A 301 104.10 109.80 -100.70
N LYS A 302 103.41 110.62 -101.50
CA LYS A 302 101.94 110.63 -101.55
C LYS A 302 101.36 109.33 -102.14
N ALA A 303 102.00 108.77 -103.17
CA ALA A 303 101.61 107.50 -103.76
C ALA A 303 101.83 106.31 -102.79
N THR A 304 102.94 106.29 -102.06
CA THR A 304 103.23 105.23 -101.07
C THR A 304 102.31 105.30 -99.84
N LEU A 305 101.96 106.50 -99.36
CA LEU A 305 101.00 106.68 -98.26
C LEU A 305 99.56 106.31 -98.68
N GLY A 306 99.17 106.59 -99.92
CA GLY A 306 97.88 106.17 -100.49
C GLY A 306 97.73 104.63 -100.55
N ALA A 307 98.78 103.94 -101.02
CA ALA A 307 98.78 102.47 -101.04
C ALA A 307 98.71 101.85 -99.63
N SER A 308 99.35 102.49 -98.64
CA SER A 308 99.26 102.06 -97.23
C SER A 308 97.86 102.27 -96.64
N LEU A 309 97.18 103.37 -96.96
CA LEU A 309 95.81 103.64 -96.50
C LEU A 309 94.82 102.63 -97.08
N ASP A 310 94.98 102.26 -98.35
CA ASP A 310 94.17 101.22 -98.99
C ASP A 310 94.46 99.83 -98.40
N ALA A 311 95.71 99.54 -98.04
CA ALA A 311 96.07 98.32 -97.33
C ALA A 311 95.41 98.26 -95.94
N MET A 312 95.47 99.35 -95.16
CA MET A 312 94.80 99.46 -93.86
C MET A 312 93.27 99.39 -93.96
N SER A 313 92.68 99.93 -95.04
CA SER A 313 91.23 99.87 -95.27
C SER A 313 90.78 98.44 -95.58
N ARG A 314 91.54 97.69 -96.37
CA ARG A 314 91.30 96.26 -96.61
C ARG A 314 91.46 95.42 -95.34
N GLU A 315 92.43 95.75 -94.48
CA GLU A 315 92.61 95.08 -93.18
C GLU A 315 91.46 95.37 -92.22
N LYS A 316 90.97 96.62 -92.17
CA LYS A 316 89.79 97.00 -91.38
C LYS A 316 88.53 96.25 -91.85
N GLU A 317 88.31 96.12 -93.16
CA GLU A 317 87.20 95.32 -93.69
C GLU A 317 87.34 93.83 -93.36
N ALA A 318 88.56 93.28 -93.43
CA ALA A 318 88.83 91.91 -93.03
C ALA A 318 88.58 91.68 -91.53
N LEU A 319 88.98 92.62 -90.67
CA LEU A 319 88.70 92.58 -89.23
C LEU A 319 87.21 92.72 -88.92
N LEU A 320 86.48 93.60 -89.61
CA LEU A 320 85.03 93.72 -89.45
C LEU A 320 84.32 92.41 -89.83
N LYS A 321 84.70 91.77 -90.94
CA LYS A 321 84.18 90.45 -91.32
C LYS A 321 84.46 89.41 -90.24
N ARG A 322 85.65 89.44 -89.64
CA ARG A 322 86.03 88.54 -88.54
C ARG A 322 85.22 88.82 -87.27
N CYS A 323 84.99 90.08 -86.92
CA CYS A 323 84.13 90.46 -85.80
C CYS A 323 82.69 90.01 -86.03
N THR A 324 82.14 90.20 -87.23
CA THR A 324 80.78 89.72 -87.54
C THR A 324 80.67 88.20 -87.50
N SER A 325 81.73 87.46 -87.90
CA SER A 325 81.79 85.99 -87.78
C SER A 325 81.81 85.55 -86.31
N VAL A 326 82.67 86.16 -85.49
CA VAL A 326 82.74 85.86 -84.05
C VAL A 326 81.42 86.22 -83.34
N GLU A 327 80.76 87.30 -83.76
CA GLU A 327 79.44 87.65 -83.22
C GLU A 327 78.34 86.66 -83.63
N THR A 328 78.39 86.11 -84.85
CA THR A 328 77.48 85.02 -85.25
C THR A 328 77.76 83.75 -84.48
N GLU A 329 79.04 83.37 -84.32
CA GLU A 329 79.46 82.21 -83.54
C GLU A 329 79.07 82.35 -82.06
N LEU A 330 79.24 83.55 -81.47
CA LEU A 330 78.78 83.82 -80.11
C LEU A 330 77.25 83.77 -79.98
N ARG A 331 76.51 84.21 -81.00
CA ARG A 331 75.04 84.08 -81.02
C ARG A 331 74.62 82.62 -81.11
N GLU A 332 75.27 81.82 -81.95
CA GLU A 332 75.02 80.39 -82.08
C GLU A 332 75.37 79.62 -80.79
N LEU A 333 76.51 79.94 -80.16
CA LEU A 333 76.89 79.35 -78.87
C LEU A 333 75.94 79.74 -77.74
N ARG A 334 75.44 80.98 -77.72
CA ARG A 334 74.42 81.40 -76.75
C ARG A 334 73.09 80.68 -76.99
N ALA A 335 72.66 80.55 -78.24
CA ALA A 335 71.45 79.81 -78.58
C ALA A 335 71.58 78.33 -78.18
N SER A 336 72.73 77.70 -78.45
CA SER A 336 73.03 76.33 -78.03
C SER A 336 73.07 76.19 -76.50
N LEU A 337 73.64 77.16 -75.77
CA LEU A 337 73.63 77.15 -74.30
C LEU A 337 72.23 77.34 -73.72
N GLU A 338 71.39 78.19 -74.32
CA GLU A 338 69.99 78.34 -73.92
C GLU A 338 69.18 77.08 -74.23
N GLU A 339 69.44 76.44 -75.36
CA GLU A 339 68.84 75.14 -75.69
C GLU A 339 69.26 74.06 -74.67
N GLU A 340 70.54 73.97 -74.32
CA GLU A 340 71.02 73.04 -73.28
C GLU A 340 70.46 73.39 -71.89
N ARG A 341 70.32 74.67 -71.55
CA ARG A 341 69.64 75.10 -70.31
C ARG A 341 68.18 74.70 -70.29
N HIS A 342 67.46 74.85 -71.40
CA HIS A 342 66.09 74.39 -71.51
C HIS A 342 66.00 72.86 -71.39
N LYS A 343 66.87 72.10 -72.05
CA LYS A 343 66.94 70.63 -71.90
C LYS A 343 67.23 70.21 -70.46
N VAL A 344 68.13 70.90 -69.77
CA VAL A 344 68.45 70.62 -68.35
C VAL A 344 67.29 70.99 -67.43
N LEU A 345 66.61 72.11 -67.66
CA LEU A 345 65.42 72.50 -66.88
C LEU A 345 64.24 71.56 -67.13
N GLU A 346 64.02 71.17 -68.38
CA GLU A 346 63.00 70.21 -68.79
C GLU A 346 63.30 68.82 -68.19
N GLY A 347 64.56 68.37 -68.27
CA GLY A 347 65.04 67.15 -67.60
C GLY A 347 64.93 67.20 -66.08
N ARG A 348 65.22 68.34 -65.44
CA ARG A 348 65.02 68.53 -64.00
C ARG A 348 63.53 68.52 -63.63
N SER A 349 62.69 69.10 -64.47
CA SER A 349 61.24 69.12 -64.27
C SER A 349 60.64 67.73 -64.41
N SER A 350 61.08 66.93 -65.39
CA SER A 350 60.63 65.55 -65.58
C SER A 350 61.14 64.64 -64.45
N VAL A 351 62.38 64.81 -63.98
CA VAL A 351 62.90 64.10 -62.80
C VAL A 351 62.15 64.49 -61.53
N SER A 352 61.84 65.78 -61.34
CA SER A 352 61.05 66.25 -60.19
C SER A 352 59.61 65.72 -60.23
N GLN A 353 59.00 65.64 -61.41
CA GLN A 353 57.68 65.04 -61.60
C GLN A 353 57.71 63.54 -61.31
N ALA A 354 58.71 62.81 -61.83
CA ALA A 354 58.87 61.38 -61.55
C ALA A 354 59.10 61.09 -60.06
N LEU A 355 59.90 61.90 -59.36
CA LEU A 355 60.09 61.80 -57.91
C LEU A 355 58.81 62.14 -57.13
N GLN A 356 58.04 63.13 -57.58
CA GLN A 356 56.76 63.48 -56.96
C GLN A 356 55.74 62.36 -57.15
N GLU A 357 55.64 61.79 -58.36
CA GLU A 357 54.81 60.63 -58.65
C GLU A 357 55.22 59.44 -57.79
N GLU A 358 56.52 59.16 -57.66
CA GLU A 358 57.01 58.08 -56.82
C GLU A 358 56.75 58.33 -55.33
N ALA A 359 56.90 59.57 -54.85
CA ALA A 359 56.53 59.96 -53.50
C ALA A 359 55.02 59.82 -53.25
N THR A 360 54.17 60.10 -54.25
CA THR A 360 52.72 59.85 -54.15
C THR A 360 52.41 58.37 -54.14
N LYS A 361 53.03 57.54 -54.99
CA LYS A 361 52.87 56.08 -54.98
C LYS A 361 53.31 55.48 -53.66
N LEU A 362 54.46 55.89 -53.12
CA LEU A 362 54.94 55.43 -51.81
C LEU A 362 54.02 55.89 -50.68
N ARG A 363 53.47 57.11 -50.74
CA ARG A 363 52.48 57.59 -49.76
C ARG A 363 51.17 56.82 -49.85
N GLU A 364 50.73 56.46 -51.05
CA GLU A 364 49.55 55.61 -51.26
C GLU A 364 49.80 54.17 -50.77
N GLN A 365 50.97 53.60 -51.04
CA GLN A 365 51.39 52.30 -50.50
C GLN A 365 51.47 52.33 -48.97
N LEU A 366 52.03 53.38 -48.38
CA LEU A 366 52.07 53.55 -46.93
C LEU A 366 50.65 53.59 -46.35
N LYS A 367 49.74 54.36 -46.97
CA LYS A 367 48.33 54.41 -46.57
C LYS A 367 47.65 53.04 -46.68
N ALA A 368 47.92 52.30 -47.76
CA ALA A 368 47.37 50.97 -47.97
C ALA A 368 47.88 49.99 -46.91
N VAL A 369 49.18 49.99 -46.62
CA VAL A 369 49.79 49.14 -45.58
C VAL A 369 49.29 49.52 -44.18
N THR A 370 49.16 50.81 -43.87
CA THR A 370 48.57 51.22 -42.58
C THR A 370 47.12 50.78 -42.47
N LYS A 371 46.33 50.87 -43.55
CA LYS A 371 44.95 50.40 -43.54
C LYS A 371 44.87 48.89 -43.31
N GLN A 372 45.72 48.12 -44.00
CA GLN A 372 45.83 46.67 -43.79
C GLN A 372 46.28 46.33 -42.36
N HIS A 373 47.19 47.10 -41.77
CA HIS A 373 47.61 46.90 -40.38
C HIS A 373 46.46 47.13 -39.40
N GLU A 374 45.68 48.21 -39.57
CA GLU A 374 44.51 48.47 -38.73
C GLU A 374 43.41 47.42 -38.93
N GLU A 375 43.17 46.95 -40.17
CA GLU A 375 42.24 45.85 -40.46
C GLU A 375 42.68 44.54 -39.78
N VAL A 376 43.97 44.19 -39.87
CA VAL A 376 44.52 43.00 -39.18
C VAL A 376 44.44 43.15 -37.66
N LYS A 377 44.72 44.35 -37.13
CA LYS A 377 44.62 44.62 -35.70
C LYS A 377 43.18 44.50 -35.21
N ALA A 378 42.20 45.02 -35.96
CA ALA A 378 40.79 44.85 -35.66
C ALA A 378 40.38 43.37 -35.65
N HIS A 379 40.81 42.59 -36.66
CA HIS A 379 40.55 41.15 -36.68
C HIS A 379 41.22 40.38 -35.53
N VAL A 380 42.41 40.81 -35.09
CA VAL A 380 43.07 40.21 -33.91
C VAL A 380 42.28 40.48 -32.64
N GLU A 381 41.77 41.71 -32.44
CA GLU A 381 40.92 42.02 -31.28
C GLU A 381 39.57 41.30 -31.36
N GLU A 382 38.93 41.21 -32.53
CA GLU A 382 37.69 40.42 -32.71
C GLU A 382 37.89 38.94 -32.34
N LEU A 383 38.99 38.33 -32.78
CA LEU A 383 39.34 36.96 -32.43
C LEU A 383 39.64 36.81 -30.93
N ARG A 384 40.28 37.81 -30.32
CA ARG A 384 40.56 37.83 -28.88
C ARG A 384 39.28 37.88 -28.06
N GLU A 385 38.37 38.81 -28.38
CA GLU A 385 37.05 38.90 -27.74
C GLU A 385 36.23 37.61 -27.93
N GLY A 386 36.30 37.01 -29.13
CA GLY A 386 35.65 35.73 -29.41
C GLY A 386 36.21 34.60 -28.54
N ARG A 387 37.54 34.55 -28.37
CA ARG A 387 38.20 33.58 -27.50
C ARG A 387 37.81 33.77 -26.04
N GLU A 388 37.77 35.01 -25.55
CA GLU A 388 37.39 35.33 -24.17
C GLU A 388 35.95 34.87 -23.88
N LYS A 389 35.00 35.17 -24.78
CA LYS A 389 33.61 34.67 -24.67
C LYS A 389 33.53 33.14 -24.62
N LEU A 390 34.29 32.46 -25.48
CA LEU A 390 34.37 30.99 -25.48
C LEU A 390 34.97 30.44 -24.18
N GLU A 391 35.96 31.11 -23.59
CA GLU A 391 36.53 30.75 -22.29
C GLU A 391 35.53 30.96 -21.15
N GLU A 392 34.77 32.06 -21.17
CA GLU A 392 33.66 32.31 -20.24
C GLU A 392 32.56 31.24 -20.35
N GLU A 393 32.14 30.88 -21.56
CA GLU A 393 31.15 29.82 -21.78
C GLU A 393 31.67 28.44 -21.34
N LEU A 394 32.94 28.14 -21.62
CA LEU A 394 33.60 26.92 -21.17
C LEU A 394 33.66 26.88 -19.65
N GLN A 395 33.97 27.99 -19.00
CA GLN A 395 34.00 28.08 -17.54
C GLN A 395 32.60 27.92 -16.94
N GLY A 396 31.60 28.62 -17.49
CA GLY A 396 30.22 28.51 -17.05
C GLY A 396 29.59 27.12 -17.29
N THR A 397 30.06 26.38 -18.30
CA THR A 397 29.65 24.97 -18.50
C THR A 397 30.36 24.03 -17.53
N LYS A 398 31.65 24.25 -17.23
CA LYS A 398 32.37 23.50 -16.18
C LYS A 398 31.74 23.69 -14.80
N GLU A 399 31.39 24.92 -14.44
CA GLU A 399 30.74 25.23 -13.15
C GLU A 399 29.35 24.60 -13.05
N ARG A 400 28.56 24.65 -14.13
CA ARG A 400 27.27 23.93 -14.20
C ARG A 400 27.45 22.42 -14.09
N LEU A 401 28.47 21.85 -14.74
CA LEU A 401 28.75 20.42 -14.65
C LEU A 401 29.20 20.02 -13.23
N ALA A 402 30.05 20.82 -12.60
CA ALA A 402 30.47 20.61 -11.21
C ALA A 402 29.30 20.71 -10.23
N SER A 403 28.37 21.64 -10.44
CA SER A 403 27.17 21.80 -9.60
C SER A 403 26.14 20.68 -9.78
N GLN A 404 26.07 20.08 -10.97
CA GLN A 404 25.18 18.94 -11.25
C GLN A 404 25.81 17.60 -10.90
N PHE A 405 27.14 17.55 -10.70
CA PHE A 405 27.84 16.33 -10.33
C PHE A 405 27.60 16.05 -8.85
N VAL A 406 26.71 15.10 -8.58
CA VAL A 406 26.59 14.50 -7.25
C VAL A 406 27.68 13.44 -7.12
N PRO A 407 28.53 13.52 -6.07
CA PRO A 407 29.52 12.49 -5.79
C PRO A 407 28.89 11.10 -5.76
N ARG A 408 29.58 10.12 -6.37
CA ARG A 408 29.12 8.73 -6.42
C ARG A 408 28.84 8.15 -5.02
N VAL A 409 29.59 8.59 -4.02
CA VAL A 409 29.42 8.22 -2.61
C VAL A 409 28.08 8.71 -2.06
N ASP A 410 27.69 9.96 -2.30
CA ASP A 410 26.40 10.49 -1.85
C ASP A 410 25.23 9.78 -2.54
N HIS A 411 25.38 9.44 -3.83
CA HIS A 411 24.39 8.63 -4.52
C HIS A 411 24.30 7.21 -3.94
N GLU A 412 25.43 6.54 -3.68
CA GLU A 412 25.46 5.23 -3.02
C GLU A 412 24.82 5.29 -1.63
N ASP A 413 25.09 6.32 -0.83
CA ASP A 413 24.47 6.52 0.49
C ASP A 413 22.95 6.72 0.41
N VAL A 414 22.46 7.49 -0.57
CA VAL A 414 21.02 7.66 -0.80
C VAL A 414 20.40 6.35 -1.25
N VAL A 415 21.06 5.61 -2.14
CA VAL A 415 20.60 4.29 -2.60
C VAL A 415 20.51 3.31 -1.44
N GLU A 416 21.51 3.25 -0.57
CA GLU A 416 21.48 2.37 0.61
C GLU A 416 20.42 2.79 1.63
N LYS A 417 20.21 4.10 1.86
CA LYS A 417 19.10 4.61 2.68
C LYS A 417 17.74 4.22 2.09
N LEU A 418 17.57 4.33 0.77
CA LEU A 418 16.34 3.96 0.08
C LEU A 418 16.11 2.45 0.11
N LYS A 419 17.16 1.63 -0.06
CA LYS A 419 17.06 0.17 0.10
C LYS A 419 16.68 -0.23 1.53
N ALA A 420 17.28 0.42 2.53
CA ALA A 420 16.92 0.19 3.93
C ALA A 420 15.44 0.54 4.18
N ALA A 421 14.99 1.70 3.72
CA ALA A 421 13.59 2.12 3.83
C ALA A 421 12.62 1.17 3.08
N LEU A 422 13.01 0.69 1.90
CA LEU A 422 12.26 -0.31 1.14
C LEU A 422 12.13 -1.60 1.94
N SER A 423 13.23 -2.13 2.48
CA SER A 423 13.23 -3.36 3.26
C SER A 423 12.38 -3.24 4.54
N GLU A 424 12.38 -2.07 5.18
CA GLU A 424 11.55 -1.80 6.35
C GLU A 424 10.06 -1.73 5.98
N ALA A 425 9.73 -1.12 4.84
CA ALA A 425 8.36 -1.06 4.32
C ALA A 425 7.85 -2.46 3.93
N GLU A 426 8.69 -3.28 3.29
CA GLU A 426 8.37 -4.67 2.95
C GLU A 426 8.12 -5.52 4.20
N LYS A 427 8.96 -5.37 5.24
CA LYS A 427 8.75 -6.05 6.52
C LYS A 427 7.42 -5.65 7.17
N LYS A 428 7.11 -4.35 7.24
CA LYS A 428 5.83 -3.85 7.77
C LYS A 428 4.63 -4.37 6.97
N LEU A 429 4.76 -4.45 5.64
CA LEU A 429 3.72 -5.02 4.79
C LEU A 429 3.49 -6.50 5.10
N LEU A 430 4.56 -7.26 5.34
CA LEU A 430 4.49 -8.69 5.66
C LEU A 430 3.85 -8.91 7.04
N GLU A 431 4.24 -8.13 8.05
CA GLU A 431 3.60 -8.14 9.38
C GLU A 431 2.10 -7.80 9.31
N MET A 432 1.71 -6.82 8.48
CA MET A 432 0.30 -6.49 8.28
C MET A 432 -0.47 -7.59 7.56
N LYS A 433 0.14 -8.27 6.59
CA LYS A 433 -0.46 -9.43 5.92
C LYS A 433 -0.67 -10.59 6.89
N GLU A 434 0.32 -10.91 7.72
CA GLU A 434 0.19 -11.94 8.76
C GLU A 434 -0.93 -11.62 9.74
N LYS A 435 -1.03 -10.37 10.20
CA LYS A 435 -2.14 -9.91 11.04
C LYS A 435 -3.48 -10.02 10.33
N TYR A 436 -3.56 -9.60 9.06
CA TYR A 436 -4.77 -9.75 8.26
C TYR A 436 -5.20 -11.21 8.13
N THR A 437 -4.27 -12.13 7.83
CA THR A 437 -4.59 -13.56 7.75
C THR A 437 -5.00 -14.14 9.11
N SER A 438 -4.35 -13.74 10.21
CA SER A 438 -4.73 -14.16 11.57
C SER A 438 -6.14 -13.71 11.93
N THR A 439 -6.45 -12.43 11.69
CA THR A 439 -7.80 -11.89 11.94
C THR A 439 -8.85 -12.53 11.03
N GLN A 440 -8.49 -12.86 9.78
CA GLN A 440 -9.38 -13.57 8.87
C GLN A 440 -9.67 -15.00 9.37
N THR A 441 -8.66 -15.72 9.89
CA THR A 441 -8.86 -17.05 10.49
C THR A 441 -9.70 -16.98 11.76
N GLU A 442 -9.45 -16.01 12.64
CA GLU A 442 -10.25 -15.79 13.86
C GLU A 442 -11.71 -15.47 13.52
N LEU A 443 -11.95 -14.65 12.49
CA LEU A 443 -13.31 -14.37 12.00
C LEU A 443 -14.00 -15.62 11.46
N ALA A 444 -13.29 -16.47 10.73
CA ALA A 444 -13.84 -17.74 10.22
C ALA A 444 -14.17 -18.71 11.39
N GLU A 445 -13.33 -18.78 12.41
CA GLU A 445 -13.59 -19.57 13.62
C GLU A 445 -14.78 -19.04 14.41
N LEU A 446 -14.89 -17.71 14.57
CA LEU A 446 -16.03 -17.06 15.23
C LEU A 446 -17.34 -17.27 14.44
N GLN A 447 -17.29 -17.23 13.12
CA GLN A 447 -18.44 -17.56 12.28
C GLN A 447 -18.86 -19.02 12.47
N LYS A 448 -17.90 -19.95 12.42
CA LYS A 448 -18.17 -21.38 12.64
C LYS A 448 -18.79 -21.63 14.02
N THR A 449 -18.25 -21.02 15.08
CA THR A 449 -18.79 -21.16 16.44
C THR A 449 -20.17 -20.52 16.61
N THR A 450 -20.43 -19.41 15.93
CA THR A 450 -21.75 -18.78 15.90
C THR A 450 -22.77 -19.66 15.17
N GLU A 451 -22.36 -20.28 14.05
CA GLU A 451 -23.20 -21.24 13.34
C GLU A 451 -23.47 -22.51 14.15
N THR A 452 -22.47 -23.05 14.84
CA THR A 452 -22.69 -24.20 15.74
C THR A 452 -23.65 -23.82 16.85
N TYR A 453 -23.47 -22.66 17.50
CA TYR A 453 -24.41 -22.16 18.50
C TYR A 453 -25.82 -22.00 17.93
N ARG A 454 -25.96 -21.46 16.71
CA ARG A 454 -27.26 -21.33 16.04
C ARG A 454 -27.90 -22.69 15.78
N ARG A 455 -27.14 -23.71 15.37
CA ARG A 455 -27.63 -25.07 15.10
C ARG A 455 -28.00 -25.81 16.39
N GLU A 456 -27.26 -25.59 17.47
CA GLU A 456 -27.52 -26.20 18.78
C GLU A 456 -28.65 -25.48 19.54
N SER A 457 -28.89 -24.21 19.24
CA SER A 457 -29.99 -23.44 19.84
C SER A 457 -31.33 -23.80 19.21
N VAL A 458 -32.33 -24.06 20.06
CA VAL A 458 -33.72 -24.22 19.60
C VAL A 458 -34.29 -22.84 19.25
N PRO A 459 -34.83 -22.63 18.05
CA PRO A 459 -35.46 -21.36 17.68
C PRO A 459 -36.58 -20.99 18.65
N LEU A 460 -36.69 -19.70 18.98
CA LEU A 460 -37.73 -19.19 19.88
C LEU A 460 -39.14 -19.59 19.43
N ALA A 461 -39.37 -19.68 18.11
CA ALA A 461 -40.64 -20.13 17.55
C ALA A 461 -40.95 -21.59 17.87
N GLU A 462 -39.96 -22.49 17.88
CA GLU A 462 -40.16 -23.89 18.25
C GLU A 462 -40.39 -24.03 19.75
N HIS A 463 -39.64 -23.30 20.58
CA HIS A 463 -39.89 -23.24 22.01
C HIS A 463 -41.29 -22.69 22.32
N ALA A 464 -41.74 -21.64 21.62
CA ALA A 464 -43.10 -21.09 21.76
C ALA A 464 -44.17 -22.13 21.38
N ARG A 465 -44.00 -22.82 20.25
CA ARG A 465 -44.91 -23.92 19.85
C ARG A 465 -44.96 -25.05 20.88
N ALA A 466 -43.80 -25.47 21.40
CA ALA A 466 -43.73 -26.49 22.43
C ALA A 466 -44.43 -26.04 23.72
N LYS A 467 -44.27 -24.78 24.13
CA LYS A 467 -44.96 -24.19 25.26
C LYS A 467 -46.48 -24.17 25.06
N GLU A 468 -46.94 -23.69 23.91
CA GLU A 468 -48.38 -23.66 23.57
C GLU A 468 -48.98 -25.08 23.56
N ALA A 469 -48.28 -26.07 23.01
CA ALA A 469 -48.72 -27.46 23.01
C ALA A 469 -48.84 -28.02 24.44
N LEU A 470 -47.84 -27.78 25.29
CA LEU A 470 -47.88 -28.19 26.70
C LEU A 470 -49.03 -27.51 27.46
N GLU A 471 -49.23 -26.21 27.26
CA GLU A 471 -50.36 -25.48 27.83
C GLU A 471 -51.71 -26.06 27.38
N GLY A 472 -51.83 -26.45 26.11
CA GLY A 472 -52.99 -27.18 25.58
C GLY A 472 -53.25 -28.50 26.33
N THR A 473 -52.23 -29.34 26.47
CA THR A 473 -52.36 -30.61 27.21
C THR A 473 -52.71 -30.41 28.69
N LEU A 474 -52.19 -29.35 29.32
CA LEU A 474 -52.55 -28.98 30.69
C LEU A 474 -54.01 -28.57 30.80
N TRP A 475 -54.55 -27.82 29.83
CA TRP A 475 -55.97 -27.48 29.78
C TRP A 475 -56.85 -28.71 29.59
N GLU A 476 -56.48 -29.63 28.69
CA GLU A 476 -57.19 -30.90 28.50
C GLU A 476 -57.18 -31.77 29.76
N LEU A 477 -56.03 -31.91 30.42
CA LEU A 477 -55.92 -32.64 31.68
C LEU A 477 -56.76 -31.99 32.78
N LYS A 478 -56.71 -30.65 32.91
CA LYS A 478 -57.57 -29.92 33.86
C LYS A 478 -59.07 -30.16 33.59
N ALA A 479 -59.48 -30.22 32.32
CA ALA A 479 -60.86 -30.53 31.95
C ALA A 479 -61.24 -31.97 32.34
N LYS A 480 -60.38 -32.95 32.04
CA LYS A 480 -60.56 -34.35 32.46
C LYS A 480 -60.63 -34.51 33.97
N THR A 481 -59.78 -33.83 34.72
CA THR A 481 -59.83 -33.85 36.20
C THR A 481 -61.16 -33.31 36.71
N LYS A 482 -61.65 -32.18 36.17
CA LYS A 482 -62.97 -31.64 36.54
C LYS A 482 -64.11 -32.62 36.22
N GLN A 483 -64.03 -33.31 35.09
CA GLN A 483 -65.02 -34.32 34.72
C GLN A 483 -65.00 -35.50 35.70
N LEU A 484 -63.82 -36.06 36.00
CA LEU A 484 -63.68 -37.15 36.98
C LEU A 484 -64.10 -36.72 38.38
N GLU A 485 -63.85 -35.48 38.79
CA GLU A 485 -64.35 -34.93 40.06
C GLU A 485 -65.89 -34.88 40.08
N GLN A 486 -66.53 -34.51 38.98
CA GLN A 486 -68.00 -34.52 38.87
C GLN A 486 -68.55 -35.95 38.90
N GLU A 487 -67.93 -36.88 38.19
CA GLU A 487 -68.29 -38.30 38.20
C GLU A 487 -68.12 -38.91 39.60
N LEU A 488 -67.04 -38.59 40.30
CA LEU A 488 -66.81 -39.03 41.68
C LEU A 488 -67.85 -38.47 42.64
N LYS A 489 -68.24 -37.18 42.49
CA LYS A 489 -69.34 -36.59 43.27
C LYS A 489 -70.67 -37.29 42.98
N ALA A 490 -70.99 -37.56 41.72
CA ALA A 490 -72.20 -38.28 41.33
C ALA A 490 -72.23 -39.70 41.95
N LYS A 491 -71.11 -40.43 41.86
CA LYS A 491 -70.98 -41.76 42.47
C LYS A 491 -71.04 -41.73 44.00
N ALA A 492 -70.49 -40.69 44.65
CA ALA A 492 -70.64 -40.50 46.08
C ALA A 492 -72.10 -40.24 46.49
N HIS A 493 -72.85 -39.46 45.69
CA HIS A 493 -74.29 -39.27 45.90
C HIS A 493 -75.08 -40.57 45.69
N GLU A 494 -74.79 -41.34 44.65
CA GLU A 494 -75.40 -42.65 44.42
C GLU A 494 -75.10 -43.63 45.58
N ALA A 495 -73.85 -43.70 46.03
CA ALA A 495 -73.46 -44.56 47.15
C ALA A 495 -74.16 -44.16 48.46
N SER A 496 -74.25 -42.85 48.75
CA SER A 496 -75.01 -42.34 49.89
C SER A 496 -76.50 -42.68 49.79
N HIS A 497 -77.08 -42.57 48.59
CA HIS A 497 -78.46 -42.94 48.35
C HIS A 497 -78.72 -44.44 48.54
N LEU A 498 -77.87 -45.31 47.97
CA LEU A 498 -77.96 -46.76 48.17
C LEU A 498 -77.73 -47.15 49.63
N GLN A 499 -76.83 -46.47 50.34
CA GLN A 499 -76.63 -46.68 51.77
C GLN A 499 -77.89 -46.32 52.57
N ALA A 500 -78.53 -45.18 52.27
CA ALA A 500 -79.78 -44.79 52.89
C ALA A 500 -80.91 -45.79 52.59
N GLN A 501 -81.03 -46.27 51.34
CA GLN A 501 -81.99 -47.33 50.97
C GLN A 501 -81.71 -48.64 51.70
N LEU A 502 -80.45 -49.05 51.85
CA LEU A 502 -80.07 -50.23 52.61
C LEU A 502 -80.42 -50.10 54.09
N ASP A 503 -80.20 -48.93 54.69
CA ASP A 503 -80.53 -48.68 56.09
C ASP A 503 -82.06 -48.62 56.30
N GLU A 504 -82.82 -48.06 55.37
CA GLU A 504 -84.30 -48.11 55.36
C GLU A 504 -84.80 -49.56 55.23
N ALA A 505 -84.24 -50.34 54.30
CA ALA A 505 -84.58 -51.76 54.14
C ALA A 505 -84.21 -52.58 55.39
N ARG A 506 -83.10 -52.26 56.07
CA ARG A 506 -82.70 -52.87 57.35
C ARG A 506 -83.64 -52.50 58.49
N GLN A 507 -84.14 -51.27 58.53
CA GLN A 507 -85.13 -50.84 59.53
C GLN A 507 -86.53 -51.43 59.27
N GLY A 508 -86.92 -51.59 58.00
CA GLY A 508 -88.18 -52.19 57.58
C GLY A 508 -88.17 -53.73 57.61
N ALA A 509 -87.00 -54.35 57.59
CA ALA A 509 -86.86 -55.78 57.86
C ALA A 509 -87.29 -56.06 59.31
N VAL A 510 -88.24 -56.98 59.49
CA VAL A 510 -88.69 -57.47 60.81
C VAL A 510 -87.43 -57.72 61.65
N SER A 511 -87.33 -57.05 62.81
CA SER A 511 -86.12 -57.09 63.63
C SER A 511 -85.71 -58.55 63.85
N ALA A 512 -84.39 -58.83 63.81
CA ALA A 512 -83.90 -60.17 64.10
C ALA A 512 -84.45 -60.69 65.44
N GLU A 513 -84.71 -59.79 66.39
CA GLU A 513 -85.40 -60.07 67.65
C GLU A 513 -86.85 -60.54 67.45
N ALA A 514 -87.65 -59.91 66.57
CA ALA A 514 -89.01 -60.35 66.28
C ALA A 514 -89.05 -61.67 65.50
N GLN A 515 -88.08 -61.90 64.59
CA GLN A 515 -87.92 -63.19 63.91
C GLN A 515 -87.51 -64.29 64.91
N GLU A 516 -86.59 -64.02 65.82
CA GLU A 516 -86.15 -64.96 66.85
C GLU A 516 -87.25 -65.24 67.88
N GLN A 517 -88.03 -64.22 68.26
CA GLN A 517 -89.23 -64.38 69.09
C GLN A 517 -90.26 -65.30 68.42
N LEU A 518 -90.57 -65.08 67.12
CA LEU A 518 -91.48 -65.94 66.38
C LEU A 518 -90.92 -67.37 66.23
N ARG A 519 -89.61 -67.51 66.02
CA ARG A 519 -88.95 -68.82 65.98
C ARG A 519 -89.08 -69.53 67.32
N ALA A 520 -88.86 -68.84 68.43
CA ALA A 520 -88.98 -69.38 69.77
C ALA A 520 -90.42 -69.80 70.10
N THR A 521 -91.43 -69.00 69.71
CA THR A 521 -92.83 -69.37 69.90
C THR A 521 -93.22 -70.60 69.08
N LEU A 522 -92.86 -70.63 67.79
CA LEU A 522 -93.11 -71.80 66.93
C LEU A 522 -92.37 -73.05 67.43
N GLN A 523 -91.14 -72.89 67.93
CA GLN A 523 -90.37 -73.99 68.52
C GLN A 523 -91.06 -74.53 69.80
N ALA A 524 -91.55 -73.65 70.67
CA ALA A 524 -92.30 -74.03 71.85
C ALA A 524 -93.62 -74.76 71.49
N GLU A 525 -94.31 -74.31 70.45
CA GLU A 525 -95.51 -75.00 69.93
C GLU A 525 -95.17 -76.40 69.38
N ILE A 526 -94.07 -76.53 68.63
CA ILE A 526 -93.60 -77.83 68.13
C ILE A 526 -93.30 -78.78 69.30
N GLU A 527 -92.62 -78.32 70.33
CA GLU A 527 -92.30 -79.13 71.52
C GLU A 527 -93.56 -79.51 72.31
N ALA A 528 -94.50 -78.58 72.47
CA ALA A 528 -95.80 -78.85 73.08
C ALA A 528 -96.61 -79.88 72.28
N LEU A 529 -96.60 -79.80 70.95
CA LEU A 529 -97.26 -80.77 70.07
C LEU A 529 -96.57 -82.14 70.12
N LYS A 530 -95.24 -82.19 70.16
CA LYS A 530 -94.47 -83.42 70.35
C LYS A 530 -94.79 -84.08 71.70
N ALA A 531 -94.87 -83.31 72.78
CA ALA A 531 -95.24 -83.82 74.09
C ALA A 531 -96.66 -84.40 74.09
N LYS A 532 -97.63 -83.72 73.47
CA LYS A 532 -98.99 -84.24 73.30
C LYS A 532 -99.01 -85.55 72.50
N LEU A 533 -98.21 -85.64 71.43
CA LEU A 533 -98.10 -86.86 70.63
C LEU A 533 -97.52 -88.02 71.45
N SER A 534 -96.48 -87.77 72.25
CA SER A 534 -95.89 -88.79 73.14
C SER A 534 -96.86 -89.24 74.22
N ASP A 535 -97.61 -88.32 74.84
CA ASP A 535 -98.62 -88.67 75.85
C ASP A 535 -99.73 -89.53 75.22
N LEU A 536 -100.23 -89.14 74.04
CA LEU A 536 -101.18 -89.95 73.27
C LEU A 536 -100.60 -91.32 72.89
N GLY A 537 -99.32 -91.40 72.50
CA GLY A 537 -98.63 -92.65 72.24
C GLY A 537 -98.59 -93.55 73.48
N SER A 538 -98.22 -93.01 74.65
CA SER A 538 -98.18 -93.79 75.89
C SER A 538 -99.58 -94.22 76.37
N LYS A 539 -100.60 -93.39 76.14
CA LYS A 539 -102.00 -93.73 76.40
C LYS A 539 -102.45 -94.84 75.46
N HIS A 540 -102.09 -94.77 74.18
CA HIS A 540 -102.36 -95.82 73.21
C HIS A 540 -101.68 -97.14 73.62
N GLU A 541 -100.40 -97.12 73.99
CA GLU A 541 -99.69 -98.29 74.51
C GLU A 541 -100.39 -98.87 75.74
N ARG A 542 -100.76 -98.04 76.72
CA ARG A 542 -101.54 -98.47 77.90
C ARG A 542 -102.85 -99.12 77.50
N THR A 543 -103.66 -98.46 76.68
CA THR A 543 -104.93 -99.01 76.21
C THR A 543 -104.72 -100.31 75.42
N CYS A 544 -103.68 -100.43 74.59
CA CYS A 544 -103.33 -101.68 73.94
C CYS A 544 -103.01 -102.78 74.96
N THR A 545 -102.20 -102.50 75.98
CA THR A 545 -101.90 -103.47 77.04
C THR A 545 -103.13 -103.87 77.84
N GLU A 546 -104.01 -102.91 78.18
CA GLU A 546 -105.28 -103.17 78.86
C GLU A 546 -106.21 -104.04 78.01
N VAL A 547 -106.33 -103.75 76.71
CA VAL A 547 -107.11 -104.60 75.78
C VAL A 547 -106.54 -106.01 75.72
N PHE A 548 -105.22 -106.19 75.66
CA PHE A 548 -104.60 -107.52 75.71
C PHE A 548 -104.83 -108.23 77.05
N GLN A 549 -104.78 -107.50 78.18
CA GLN A 549 -105.09 -108.05 79.50
C GLN A 549 -106.54 -108.52 79.58
N VAL A 550 -107.49 -107.68 79.18
CA VAL A 550 -108.92 -108.02 79.15
C VAL A 550 -109.18 -109.19 78.20
N GLN A 551 -108.52 -109.26 77.05
CA GLN A 551 -108.61 -110.41 76.15
C GLN A 551 -108.10 -111.71 76.82
N ARG A 552 -106.97 -111.65 77.54
CA ARG A 552 -106.43 -112.79 78.27
C ARG A 552 -107.35 -113.22 79.41
N GLU A 553 -107.88 -112.28 80.18
CA GLU A 553 -108.85 -112.53 81.25
C GLU A 553 -110.14 -113.12 80.70
N ALA A 554 -110.67 -112.60 79.60
CA ALA A 554 -111.86 -113.16 78.95
C ALA A 554 -111.64 -114.61 78.50
N LEU A 555 -110.44 -114.95 77.99
CA LEU A 555 -110.07 -116.34 77.69
C LEU A 555 -109.97 -117.21 78.95
N PHE A 556 -109.40 -116.68 80.04
CA PHE A 556 -109.35 -117.37 81.33
C PHE A 556 -110.76 -117.64 81.87
N MET A 557 -111.62 -116.61 81.95
CA MET A 557 -113.01 -116.74 82.38
C MET A 557 -113.79 -117.70 81.50
N LYS A 558 -113.53 -117.76 80.19
CA LYS A 558 -114.13 -118.76 79.29
C LYS A 558 -113.67 -120.18 79.61
N SER A 559 -112.39 -120.38 79.91
CA SER A 559 -111.86 -121.69 80.33
C SER A 559 -112.40 -122.13 81.68
N GLU A 560 -112.53 -121.19 82.64
CA GLU A 560 -113.10 -121.43 83.96
C GLU A 560 -114.60 -121.71 83.86
N LYS A 561 -115.33 -120.99 83.01
CA LYS A 561 -116.72 -121.30 82.67
C LYS A 561 -116.85 -122.71 82.10
N HIS A 562 -116.02 -123.11 81.15
CA HIS A 562 -116.06 -124.48 80.62
C HIS A 562 -115.71 -125.54 81.69
N ALA A 563 -114.80 -125.22 82.61
CA ALA A 563 -114.50 -126.10 83.74
C ALA A 563 -115.70 -126.21 84.70
N ALA A 564 -116.37 -125.10 85.01
CA ALA A 564 -117.59 -125.07 85.83
C ALA A 564 -118.76 -125.79 85.13
N GLU A 565 -118.93 -125.63 83.82
CA GLU A 565 -119.90 -126.38 83.00
C GLU A 565 -119.62 -127.88 83.02
N ALA A 566 -118.35 -128.29 82.95
CA ALA A 566 -117.97 -129.69 83.08
C ALA A 566 -118.26 -130.25 84.48
N GLN A 567 -118.03 -129.46 85.54
CA GLN A 567 -118.40 -129.81 86.91
C GLN A 567 -119.92 -129.91 87.10
N LEU A 568 -120.67 -128.96 86.53
CA LEU A 568 -122.14 -128.98 86.53
C LEU A 568 -122.65 -130.25 85.83
N ALA A 569 -122.15 -130.58 84.65
CA ALA A 569 -122.52 -131.79 83.93
C ALA A 569 -122.19 -133.07 84.72
N ALA A 570 -121.09 -133.07 85.49
CA ALA A 570 -120.76 -134.17 86.39
C ALA A 570 -121.73 -134.26 87.58
N ALA A 571 -122.09 -133.13 88.19
CA ALA A 571 -123.07 -133.07 89.28
C ALA A 571 -124.49 -133.43 88.81
N GLU A 572 -124.89 -133.03 87.59
CA GLU A 572 -126.15 -133.42 86.97
C GLU A 572 -126.20 -134.92 86.72
N LYS A 573 -125.10 -135.55 86.26
CA LYS A 573 -125.00 -137.01 86.16
C LYS A 573 -125.15 -137.69 87.52
N GLN A 574 -124.53 -137.15 88.57
CA GLN A 574 -124.70 -137.66 89.94
C GLN A 574 -126.14 -137.50 90.44
N LEU A 575 -126.80 -136.37 90.16
CA LEU A 575 -128.21 -136.16 90.49
C LEU A 575 -129.12 -137.11 89.70
N GLN A 576 -128.83 -137.38 88.43
CA GLN A 576 -129.56 -138.36 87.63
C GLN A 576 -129.38 -139.78 88.20
N SER A 577 -128.17 -140.17 88.63
CA SER A 577 -127.98 -141.49 89.27
C SER A 577 -128.72 -141.58 90.61
N LEU A 578 -128.68 -140.54 91.44
CA LEU A 578 -129.44 -140.48 92.70
C LEU A 578 -130.94 -140.46 92.47
N ARG A 579 -131.44 -139.78 91.43
CA ARG A 579 -132.86 -139.82 91.04
C ARG A 579 -133.26 -141.21 90.57
N ALA A 580 -132.44 -141.88 89.75
CA ALA A 580 -132.69 -143.26 89.34
C ALA A 580 -132.69 -144.23 90.55
N GLU A 581 -131.84 -144.01 91.55
CA GLU A 581 -131.89 -144.73 92.83
C GLU A 581 -133.15 -144.40 93.64
N SER A 582 -133.55 -143.13 93.70
CA SER A 582 -134.79 -142.69 94.37
C SER A 582 -136.05 -143.23 93.69
N GLU A 583 -136.09 -143.27 92.37
CA GLU A 583 -137.19 -143.86 91.58
C GLU A 583 -137.26 -145.37 91.86
N ARG A 584 -136.14 -146.09 91.89
CA ARG A 584 -136.09 -147.49 92.37
C ARG A 584 -136.62 -147.65 93.78
N LEU A 585 -136.26 -146.76 94.70
CA LEU A 585 -136.78 -146.76 96.07
C LEU A 585 -138.29 -146.49 96.11
N GLN A 586 -138.79 -145.62 95.24
CA GLN A 586 -140.20 -145.25 95.17
C GLN A 586 -141.06 -146.35 94.54
N GLU A 587 -140.54 -147.05 93.52
CA GLU A 587 -141.12 -148.29 92.97
C GLU A 587 -141.21 -149.38 94.04
N LEU A 588 -140.14 -149.58 94.83
CA LEU A 588 -140.16 -150.46 96.00
C LEU A 588 -141.24 -150.04 97.01
N HIS A 589 -141.39 -148.73 97.27
CA HIS A 589 -142.41 -148.21 98.17
C HIS A 589 -143.84 -148.43 97.63
N SER A 590 -144.07 -148.25 96.32
CA SER A 590 -145.36 -148.54 95.68
C SER A 590 -145.72 -150.03 95.77
N HIS A 591 -144.75 -150.92 95.51
CA HIS A 591 -144.98 -152.36 95.68
C HIS A 591 -145.33 -152.73 97.13
N ILE A 592 -144.73 -152.06 98.11
CA ILE A 592 -145.08 -152.23 99.53
C ILE A 592 -146.50 -151.69 99.81
N GLU A 593 -146.84 -150.49 99.33
CA GLU A 593 -148.18 -149.91 99.53
C GLU A 593 -149.29 -150.71 98.83
N ASP A 594 -149.09 -151.17 97.61
CA ASP A 594 -150.06 -151.97 96.87
C ASP A 594 -150.25 -153.34 97.53
N SER A 595 -149.17 -153.93 98.06
CA SER A 595 -149.28 -155.14 98.90
C SER A 595 -150.08 -154.86 100.19
N ALA A 596 -149.94 -153.66 100.80
CA ALA A 596 -150.67 -153.27 101.99
C ALA A 596 -152.15 -152.93 101.73
N LYS A 597 -152.49 -152.37 100.57
CA LYS A 597 -153.87 -152.07 100.15
C LYS A 597 -154.61 -153.37 99.76
N LEU A 598 -153.93 -154.32 99.10
CA LEU A 598 -154.49 -155.65 98.79
C LEU A 598 -154.80 -156.48 100.04
N VAL A 599 -154.03 -156.31 101.12
CA VAL A 599 -154.30 -156.92 102.43
C VAL A 599 -155.54 -156.28 103.09
N LYS A 600 -155.70 -154.95 103.01
CA LYS A 600 -156.85 -154.23 103.59
C LYS A 600 -158.18 -154.48 102.87
N GLU A 601 -158.18 -154.74 101.55
CA GLU A 601 -159.39 -155.09 100.80
C GLU A 601 -159.91 -156.52 101.07
N LYS A 602 -159.07 -157.41 101.62
CA LYS A 602 -159.50 -158.76 102.04
C LYS A 602 -160.21 -158.80 103.40
N ASP A 603 -160.00 -157.82 104.28
CA ASP A 603 -160.51 -157.82 105.67
C ASP A 603 -161.88 -157.13 105.86
N LYS A 604 -162.59 -156.74 104.79
CA LYS A 604 -163.95 -156.17 104.87
C LYS A 604 -165.04 -156.97 104.15
N LYS A 605 -164.74 -158.16 103.65
CA LYS A 605 -165.72 -159.23 103.40
C LYS A 605 -165.78 -160.13 104.62
#